data_AF-A0A811RG70-F1
#
_entry.id   AF-A0A811RG70-F1
#
_cell.length_a   1.000
_cell.length_b   1.000
_cell.length_c   1.000
_cell.angle_alpha   90.00
_cell.angle_beta   90.00
_cell.angle_gamma   90.00
#
_symmetry.space_group_name_H-M   'P 1'
#
loop_
_entity.id
_entity.type
_entity.pdbx_description
1 polymer ?
#
loop_
_entity_poly.entity_id
_entity_poly.type
_entity_poly.pdbx_seq_one_letter_code
_entity_poly.pdbx_strand_id
1 'polypeptide(L)'
;MQPPSDGTPAPLLLAAGAKASDFDVAQNPSLHGTQPVLLFRVFKSERIVLSADRLTAASSMGYRMVRATHGVASGAWYFEVKVMHLGHTCLGWATNMADIDMPVGCGAYGFGYRDSDGAKVHMSWRDKYVMKRCARVLHLSD
;
A
#
# COMPACT_ATOMS: atom_id res chain seq x y z
N MET A 1 -5.95 8.03 27.89
CA MET A 1 -4.56 7.96 27.39
C MET A 1 -4.36 9.18 26.50
N GLN A 2 -3.55 10.16 26.90
CA GLN A 2 -3.33 11.39 26.13
C GLN A 2 -2.43 11.11 24.91
N PRO A 3 -2.65 11.77 23.76
CA PRO A 3 -1.74 11.68 22.62
C PRO A 3 -0.38 12.35 22.95
N PRO A 4 0.74 11.89 22.35
CA PRO A 4 2.06 12.51 22.54
C PRO A 4 2.05 13.98 22.10
N SER A 5 2.62 14.85 22.93
CA SER A 5 2.58 16.32 22.85
C SER A 5 3.56 16.94 21.85
N ASP A 6 4.33 16.11 21.15
CA ASP A 6 5.55 16.47 20.43
C ASP A 6 5.33 16.73 18.92
N GLY A 7 4.08 16.89 18.47
CA GLY A 7 3.77 17.29 17.09
C GLY A 7 4.16 16.27 16.03
N THR A 8 4.61 15.07 16.42
CA THR A 8 4.84 13.94 15.55
C THR A 8 3.49 13.40 15.08
N PRO A 9 3.10 13.51 13.80
CA PRO A 9 1.85 12.91 13.35
C PRO A 9 1.94 11.40 13.51
N ALA A 10 0.81 10.80 13.91
CA ALA A 10 0.72 9.37 14.16
C ALA A 10 1.27 8.58 12.95
N PRO A 11 2.16 7.60 13.18
CA PRO A 11 2.70 6.80 12.10
C PRO A 11 1.58 6.09 11.36
N LEU A 12 1.43 6.35 10.05
CA LEU A 12 0.47 5.61 9.23
C LEU A 12 0.93 4.15 9.10
N LEU A 13 0.36 3.26 9.90
CA LEU A 13 0.79 1.88 10.00
C LEU A 13 -0.03 0.98 9.05
N LEU A 14 0.61 0.41 8.04
CA LEU A 14 -0.03 -0.35 6.98
C LEU A 14 0.48 -1.78 6.90
N ALA A 15 -0.38 -2.78 7.17
CA ALA A 15 -0.04 -4.18 6.97
C ALA A 15 -0.43 -4.65 5.57
N ALA A 16 0.52 -5.16 4.76
CA ALA A 16 0.25 -5.65 3.40
C ALA A 16 0.40 -7.18 3.32
N GLY A 17 -0.61 -7.85 2.75
CA GLY A 17 -0.57 -9.28 2.43
C GLY A 17 -0.92 -9.50 0.96
N ALA A 18 -0.14 -10.30 0.24
CA ALA A 18 -0.47 -10.73 -1.12
C ALA A 18 -0.42 -12.25 -1.20
N LYS A 19 -1.48 -12.85 -1.77
CA LYS A 19 -1.53 -14.27 -2.11
C LYS A 19 -1.66 -14.37 -3.63
N ALA A 20 -0.83 -15.22 -4.24
CA ALA A 20 -1.08 -15.67 -5.61
C ALA A 20 -2.39 -16.48 -5.63
N SER A 21 -3.16 -16.37 -6.71
CA SER A 21 -4.35 -17.21 -6.86
C SER A 21 -3.93 -18.67 -7.12
N ASP A 22 -4.75 -19.64 -6.72
CA ASP A 22 -4.47 -21.06 -6.99
C ASP A 22 -4.28 -21.35 -8.50
N PHE A 23 -4.90 -20.53 -9.36
CA PHE A 23 -4.75 -20.59 -10.82
C PHE A 23 -3.34 -20.19 -11.28
N ASP A 24 -2.75 -19.14 -10.69
CA ASP A 24 -1.40 -18.68 -11.04
C ASP A 24 -0.32 -19.65 -10.54
N VAL A 25 -0.55 -20.29 -9.38
CA VAL A 25 0.32 -21.36 -8.86
C VAL A 25 0.32 -22.57 -9.80
N ALA A 26 -0.84 -22.93 -10.34
CA ALA A 26 -0.99 -24.04 -11.28
C ALA A 26 -0.34 -23.77 -12.66
N GLN A 27 -0.30 -22.50 -13.10
CA GLN A 27 0.32 -22.12 -14.38
C GLN A 27 1.83 -21.87 -14.30
N ASN A 28 2.41 -21.74 -13.10
CA ASN A 28 3.84 -21.52 -12.92
C ASN A 28 4.45 -22.41 -11.82
N PRO A 29 4.85 -23.66 -12.15
CA PRO A 29 5.38 -24.64 -11.20
C PRO A 29 6.69 -24.25 -10.51
N SER A 30 7.35 -23.18 -10.95
CA SER A 30 8.56 -22.63 -10.30
C SER A 30 8.27 -21.95 -8.95
N LEU A 31 7.00 -21.82 -8.57
CA LEU A 31 6.55 -21.24 -7.29
C LEU A 31 6.74 -22.18 -6.07
N HIS A 32 7.35 -23.37 -6.24
CA HIS A 32 7.79 -24.17 -5.09
C HIS A 32 8.99 -23.50 -4.39
N GLY A 33 8.74 -22.88 -3.23
CA GLY A 33 9.74 -22.16 -2.45
C GLY A 33 9.62 -20.63 -2.48
N THR A 34 8.47 -20.10 -2.90
CA THR A 34 8.22 -18.65 -2.95
C THR A 34 8.55 -17.95 -1.64
N GLN A 35 9.54 -17.06 -1.69
CA GLN A 35 9.77 -16.12 -0.60
C GLN A 35 8.48 -15.35 -0.34
N PRO A 36 8.16 -15.05 0.93
CA PRO A 36 6.95 -14.31 1.26
C PRO A 36 6.93 -12.95 0.53
N VAL A 37 5.74 -12.55 0.07
CA VAL A 37 5.52 -11.19 -0.42
C VAL A 37 5.53 -10.26 0.79
N LEU A 38 6.48 -9.34 0.82
CA LEU A 38 6.74 -8.44 1.94
C LEU A 38 6.93 -7.02 1.41
N LEU A 39 6.99 -6.05 2.32
CA LEU A 39 7.37 -4.68 1.98
C LEU A 39 8.89 -4.60 1.73
N PHE A 40 9.28 -3.94 0.65
CA PHE A 40 10.66 -3.95 0.19
C PHE A 40 11.50 -2.87 0.89
N ARG A 41 12.68 -3.28 1.40
CA ARG A 41 13.58 -2.38 2.14
C ARG A 41 14.26 -1.34 1.26
N VAL A 42 14.51 -1.68 -0.01
CA VAL A 42 15.26 -0.84 -0.95
C VAL A 42 14.32 0.10 -1.72
N PHE A 43 13.19 -0.42 -2.22
CA PHE A 43 12.21 0.41 -2.93
C PHE A 43 11.14 0.97 -1.99
N LYS A 44 11.60 1.83 -1.08
CA LYS A 44 10.77 2.67 -0.22
C LYS A 44 11.45 4.04 -0.08
N SER A 45 10.67 5.05 0.30
CA SER A 45 11.27 6.30 0.78
C SER A 45 12.10 6.03 2.04
N GLU A 46 13.18 6.79 2.22
CA GLU A 46 13.99 6.78 3.43
C GLU A 46 13.15 7.10 4.67
N ARG A 47 12.12 7.93 4.53
CA ARG A 47 11.22 8.37 5.61
C ARG A 47 10.11 7.37 5.94
N ILE A 48 10.12 6.18 5.34
CA ILE A 48 9.27 5.06 5.74
C ILE A 48 10.06 4.11 6.64
N VAL A 49 9.48 3.81 7.80
CA VAL A 49 9.97 2.80 8.74
C VAL A 49 9.19 1.50 8.49
N LEU A 50 9.90 0.38 8.39
CA LEU A 50 9.29 -0.94 8.29
C LEU A 50 9.43 -1.70 9.61
N SER A 51 8.43 -2.48 9.96
CA SER A 51 8.53 -3.48 11.03
C SER A 51 9.59 -4.54 10.68
N ALA A 52 10.07 -5.27 11.69
CA ALA A 52 11.11 -6.29 11.52
C ALA A 52 10.69 -7.40 10.53
N ASP A 53 9.43 -7.82 10.62
CA ASP A 53 8.80 -8.81 9.72
C ASP A 53 8.51 -8.26 8.31
N ARG A 54 8.69 -6.96 8.09
CA ARG A 54 8.39 -6.23 6.84
C ARG A 54 6.95 -6.38 6.36
N LEU A 55 6.03 -6.66 7.27
CA LEU A 55 4.61 -6.67 6.94
C LEU A 55 3.99 -5.29 7.15
N THR A 56 4.63 -4.43 7.95
CA THR A 56 4.06 -3.16 8.36
C THR A 56 4.94 -1.98 8.00
N ALA A 57 4.37 -0.92 7.43
CA ALA A 57 5.06 0.33 7.12
C ALA A 57 4.45 1.50 7.89
N ALA A 58 5.30 2.43 8.34
CA ALA A 58 4.96 3.65 9.05
C ALA A 58 5.67 4.87 8.45
N SER A 59 5.00 6.03 8.42
CA SER A 59 5.66 7.31 8.14
C SER A 59 5.15 8.41 9.07
N SER A 60 6.06 9.30 9.48
CA SER A 60 5.79 10.44 10.36
C SER A 60 5.79 11.78 9.62
N MET A 61 5.98 11.82 8.30
CA MET A 61 6.15 13.07 7.55
C MET A 61 5.59 12.97 6.13
N GLY A 62 4.36 13.45 5.93
CA GLY A 62 3.73 13.56 4.62
C GLY A 62 3.53 12.22 3.90
N TYR A 63 3.08 12.29 2.65
CA TYR A 63 2.90 11.10 1.82
C TYR A 63 4.25 10.57 1.34
N ARG A 64 4.47 9.27 1.48
CA ARG A 64 5.63 8.53 0.98
C ARG A 64 5.17 7.15 0.53
N MET A 65 5.97 6.47 -0.29
CA MET A 65 5.64 5.15 -0.82
C MET A 65 6.63 4.05 -0.40
N VAL A 66 6.11 2.85 -0.19
CA VAL A 66 6.88 1.60 -0.16
C VAL A 66 6.25 0.62 -1.15
N ARG A 67 7.08 -0.14 -1.87
CA ARG A 67 6.64 -1.20 -2.79
C ARG A 67 6.76 -2.59 -2.17
N ALA A 68 5.99 -3.54 -2.68
CA ALA A 68 6.15 -4.95 -2.35
C ALA A 68 7.44 -5.52 -2.97
N THR A 69 7.92 -6.66 -2.44
CA THR A 69 9.07 -7.40 -2.96
C THR A 69 8.84 -7.98 -4.35
N HIS A 70 7.58 -8.17 -4.74
CA HIS A 70 7.19 -8.79 -6.00
C HIS A 70 6.39 -7.80 -6.84
N GLY A 71 6.73 -7.73 -8.12
CA GLY A 71 5.94 -7.04 -9.14
C GLY A 71 5.04 -8.02 -9.89
N VAL A 72 4.03 -7.49 -10.54
CA VAL A 72 3.11 -8.25 -11.41
C VAL A 72 3.38 -7.85 -12.86
N ALA A 73 3.50 -8.83 -13.75
CA ALA A 73 3.68 -8.60 -15.20
C ALA A 73 2.42 -8.94 -16.01
N SER A 74 1.68 -9.98 -15.61
CA SER A 74 0.46 -10.46 -16.27
C SER A 74 -0.42 -11.26 -15.30
N GLY A 75 -1.66 -11.55 -15.69
CA GLY A 75 -2.62 -12.30 -14.89
C GLY A 75 -3.55 -11.42 -14.04
N ALA A 76 -4.28 -12.05 -13.12
CA ALA A 76 -5.22 -11.38 -12.23
C ALA A 76 -4.77 -11.53 -10.78
N TRP A 77 -4.52 -10.42 -10.11
CA TRP A 77 -3.89 -10.41 -8.79
C TRP A 77 -4.70 -9.60 -7.79
N TYR A 78 -4.57 -10.00 -6.52
CA TYR A 78 -5.21 -9.36 -5.39
C TYR A 78 -4.23 -9.20 -4.25
N PHE A 79 -4.39 -8.11 -3.50
CA PHE A 79 -3.66 -7.86 -2.26
C PHE A 79 -4.59 -7.20 -1.26
N GLU A 80 -4.29 -7.42 0.01
CA GLU A 80 -5.01 -6.84 1.13
C GLU A 80 -4.12 -5.92 1.93
N VAL A 81 -4.79 -4.92 2.49
CA VAL A 81 -4.16 -3.90 3.29
C VAL A 81 -5.00 -3.62 4.52
N LYS A 82 -4.37 -3.71 5.70
CA LYS A 82 -4.97 -3.31 6.97
C LYS A 82 -4.36 -2.00 7.45
N VAL A 83 -5.20 -0.99 7.67
CA VAL A 83 -4.82 0.28 8.28
C VAL A 83 -4.87 0.10 9.80
N MET A 84 -3.73 0.26 10.46
CA MET A 84 -3.60 0.00 11.90
C MET A 84 -3.71 1.27 12.75
N HIS A 85 -3.38 2.44 12.20
CA HIS A 85 -3.48 3.73 12.87
C HIS A 85 -4.11 4.79 11.96
N LEU A 86 -4.82 5.74 12.57
CA LEU A 86 -5.51 6.82 11.87
C LEU A 86 -4.49 7.78 11.23
N GLY A 87 -4.63 7.96 9.91
CA GLY A 87 -3.84 8.84 9.06
C GLY A 87 -4.41 8.79 7.64
N HIS A 88 -3.76 9.43 6.67
CA HIS A 88 -4.18 9.34 5.27
C HIS A 88 -3.23 8.46 4.46
N THR A 89 -3.78 7.43 3.85
CA THR A 89 -3.05 6.52 2.97
C THR A 89 -3.57 6.54 1.54
N CYS A 90 -2.65 6.41 0.60
CA CYS A 90 -2.94 6.10 -0.79
C CYS A 90 -2.47 4.68 -1.06
N LEU A 91 -3.38 3.82 -1.50
CA LEU A 91 -3.11 2.41 -1.82
C LEU A 91 -3.20 2.19 -3.32
N GLY A 92 -2.41 1.29 -3.89
CA GLY A 92 -2.60 0.93 -5.28
C GLY A 92 -1.39 0.32 -5.94
N TRP A 93 -1.34 0.43 -7.26
CA TRP A 93 -0.32 -0.16 -8.11
C TRP A 93 0.57 0.93 -8.70
N ALA A 94 1.87 0.67 -8.74
CA ALA A 94 2.85 1.56 -9.32
C ALA A 94 3.91 0.76 -10.08
N THR A 95 4.42 1.33 -11.17
CA THR A 95 5.60 0.80 -11.83
C THR A 95 6.87 1.22 -11.09
N ASN A 96 8.03 0.72 -11.52
CA ASN A 96 9.32 1.11 -10.98
C ASN A 96 9.72 2.57 -11.26
N MET A 97 9.00 3.25 -12.18
CA MET A 97 9.24 4.65 -12.55
C MET A 97 8.52 5.65 -11.63
N ALA A 98 7.64 5.18 -10.74
CA ALA A 98 6.96 6.06 -9.79
C ALA A 98 7.96 6.62 -8.75
N ASP A 99 7.86 7.92 -8.49
CA ASP A 99 8.64 8.58 -7.45
C ASP A 99 8.24 8.06 -6.07
N ILE A 100 9.22 7.52 -5.34
CA ILE A 100 9.00 6.86 -4.05
C ILE A 100 8.72 7.86 -2.92
N ASP A 101 9.07 9.13 -3.12
CA ASP A 101 8.80 10.20 -2.17
C ASP A 101 7.42 10.85 -2.36
N MET A 102 6.67 10.41 -3.38
CA MET A 102 5.30 10.85 -3.66
C MET A 102 4.27 9.75 -3.36
N PRO A 103 2.99 10.11 -3.11
CA PRO A 103 1.93 9.10 -2.99
C PRO A 103 1.70 8.40 -4.33
N VAL A 104 1.25 7.14 -4.27
CA VAL A 104 0.80 6.42 -5.47
C VAL A 104 -0.35 7.17 -6.15
N GLY A 105 -0.29 7.28 -7.47
CA GLY A 105 -1.24 8.07 -8.27
C GLY A 105 -0.84 9.54 -8.46
N CYS A 106 0.27 10.01 -7.88
CA CYS A 106 0.74 11.38 -8.08
C CYS A 106 1.16 11.64 -9.55
N GLY A 107 1.90 10.72 -10.16
CA GLY A 107 2.36 10.79 -11.55
C GLY A 107 1.69 9.78 -12.48
N ALA A 108 2.19 9.70 -13.71
CA ALA A 108 1.68 8.78 -14.74
C ALA A 108 1.99 7.29 -14.47
N TYR A 109 2.91 7.01 -13.55
CA TYR A 109 3.43 5.67 -13.29
C TYR A 109 2.73 4.93 -12.15
N GLY A 110 1.59 5.43 -11.67
CA GLY A 110 0.81 4.75 -10.65
C GLY A 110 -0.66 5.13 -10.65
N PHE A 111 -1.46 4.25 -10.05
CA PHE A 111 -2.89 4.40 -9.84
C PHE A 111 -3.17 4.17 -8.36
N GLY A 112 -3.71 5.18 -7.69
CA GLY A 112 -3.96 5.19 -6.27
C GLY A 112 -5.45 5.16 -5.91
N TYR A 113 -5.72 4.77 -4.68
CA TYR A 113 -6.99 4.84 -4.00
C TYR A 113 -6.74 5.51 -2.65
N ARG A 114 -7.47 6.58 -2.37
CA ARG A 114 -7.36 7.32 -1.12
C ARG A 114 -8.34 6.79 -0.08
N ASP A 115 -7.86 6.60 1.13
CA ASP A 115 -8.70 6.20 2.27
C ASP A 115 -9.70 7.27 2.72
N SER A 116 -9.28 8.54 2.69
CA SER A 116 -10.01 9.69 3.24
C SER A 116 -11.35 9.97 2.57
N ASP A 117 -11.40 9.88 1.25
CA ASP A 117 -12.56 10.23 0.44
C ASP A 117 -12.99 9.11 -0.52
N GLY A 118 -12.26 7.99 -0.51
CA GLY A 118 -12.48 6.87 -1.43
C GLY A 118 -12.18 7.21 -2.89
N ALA A 119 -11.44 8.28 -3.18
CA ALA A 119 -11.17 8.68 -4.56
C ALA A 119 -10.15 7.76 -5.24
N LYS A 120 -10.37 7.48 -6.52
CA LYS A 120 -9.34 6.99 -7.44
C LYS A 120 -8.42 8.17 -7.78
N VAL A 121 -7.12 7.92 -7.81
CA VAL A 121 -6.10 8.95 -8.06
C VAL A 121 -5.16 8.52 -9.17
N HIS A 122 -4.96 9.36 -10.17
CA HIS A 122 -3.96 9.16 -11.23
C HIS A 122 -3.51 10.52 -11.78
N MET A 123 -2.20 10.71 -11.99
CA MET A 123 -1.63 12.00 -12.38
C MET A 123 -2.13 13.16 -11.50
N SER A 124 -2.27 12.92 -10.20
CA SER A 124 -2.81 13.87 -9.20
C SER A 124 -4.28 14.28 -9.41
N TRP A 125 -4.96 13.73 -10.41
CA TRP A 125 -6.40 13.89 -10.60
C TRP A 125 -7.18 12.93 -9.71
N ARG A 126 -8.25 13.43 -9.09
CA ARG A 126 -9.14 12.66 -8.22
C ARG A 126 -10.48 12.46 -8.89
N ASP A 127 -10.91 11.21 -8.96
CA ASP A 127 -12.24 10.83 -9.42
C ASP A 127 -12.95 10.02 -8.34
N LYS A 128 -14.23 10.30 -8.12
CA LYS A 128 -15.02 9.60 -7.09
C LYS A 128 -15.23 8.15 -7.51
N TYR A 129 -15.07 7.22 -6.58
CA TYR A 129 -15.51 5.85 -6.82
C TYR A 129 -17.03 5.82 -6.86
N VAL A 130 -17.61 5.40 -8.00
CA VAL A 130 -19.07 5.44 -8.22
C VAL A 130 -19.83 4.40 -7.36
N MET A 131 -19.10 3.46 -6.73
CA MET A 131 -19.66 2.43 -5.86
C MET A 131 -19.17 2.59 -4.42
N LYS A 132 -20.07 2.92 -3.49
CA LYS A 132 -19.79 3.09 -2.04
C LYS A 132 -19.36 1.81 -1.30
N ARG A 133 -19.07 0.68 -1.98
CA ARG A 133 -18.86 -0.64 -1.34
C ARG A 133 -17.78 -1.56 -1.93
N CYS A 134 -16.95 -1.15 -2.90
CA CYS A 134 -15.94 -2.07 -3.48
C CYS A 134 -14.57 -2.08 -2.77
N ALA A 135 -14.30 -1.13 -1.87
CA ALA A 135 -13.10 -1.16 -1.03
C ALA A 135 -13.51 -1.34 0.43
N ARG A 136 -13.38 -2.56 0.96
CA ARG A 136 -13.55 -2.80 2.39
C ARG A 136 -12.24 -2.48 3.09
N VAL A 137 -11.94 -1.20 3.29
CA VAL A 137 -10.98 -0.80 4.33
C VAL A 137 -11.66 -1.11 5.65
N LEU A 138 -11.22 -2.18 6.33
CA LEU A 138 -11.73 -2.55 7.65
C LEU A 138 -11.30 -1.49 8.66
N HIS A 139 -12.13 -0.46 8.87
CA HIS A 139 -12.05 0.37 10.06
C HIS A 139 -12.67 -0.40 11.23
N LEU A 140 -11.90 -0.61 12.29
CA LEU A 140 -12.43 -1.05 13.57
C LEU A 140 -13.13 0.16 14.21
N SER A 141 -14.44 0.07 14.38
CA SER A 141 -15.13 0.75 15.47
C SER A 141 -14.98 -0.13 16.70
N ASP A 142 -14.41 0.40 17.78
CA ASP A 142 -14.46 -0.21 19.12
C ASP A 142 -15.92 -0.47 19.56
#